data_AF-A0A1Q3FUG3-F1
#
_entry.id   AF-A0A1Q3FUG3-F1
#
_cell.length_a   1.000
_cell.length_b   1.000
_cell.length_c   1.000
_cell.angle_alpha   90.00
_cell.angle_beta   90.00
_cell.angle_gamma   90.00
#
_symmetry.space_group_name_H-M   'P 1'
#
loop_
_entity.id
_entity.type
_entity.pdbx_description
1 polymer ?
#
loop_
_entity_poly.entity_id
_entity_poly.type
_entity_poly.pdbx_seq_one_letter_code
_entity_poly.pdbx_strand_id
1 'polypeptide(L)'
;MAQALQDCTAPPPPVSPKLCCPFMDQGSVFNETIYETCWGRYAEFPMVPIPGGGLSGGPAGCAAECFFSALDFLIPRPQYTLVDFYAMDRHVKGIAAEDRYGFVREAMQYCVNEANVRAPIFAEIQRRPAVVEGLDNCNPISGFTFSCMHVYAIRNCPNWTPDATEGCDELLDFYNQCPFNPY
;
A
#
# COMPACT_ATOMS: atom_id res chain seq x y z
N MET A 1 4.56 15.75 30.21
CA MET A 1 4.82 16.51 28.97
C MET A 1 3.62 16.32 28.07
N ALA A 2 2.96 17.39 27.65
CA ALA A 2 1.83 17.28 26.73
C ALA A 2 2.39 16.92 25.34
N GLN A 3 2.08 15.74 24.82
CA GLN A 3 2.31 15.44 23.40
C GLN A 3 1.47 16.44 22.60
N ALA A 4 2.13 17.21 21.73
CA ALA A 4 1.42 18.02 20.76
C ALA A 4 0.56 17.07 19.91
N LEU A 5 -0.73 17.38 19.73
CA LEU A 5 -1.60 16.59 18.87
C LEU A 5 -1.01 16.57 17.46
N GLN A 6 -0.82 15.38 16.88
CA GLN A 6 -0.38 15.25 15.51
C GLN A 6 -1.43 15.83 14.55
N ASP A 7 -1.01 16.72 13.65
CA ASP A 7 -1.86 17.20 12.56
C ASP A 7 -1.88 16.18 11.42
N CYS A 8 -2.98 15.42 11.35
CA CYS A 8 -3.19 14.39 10.34
C CYS A 8 -3.61 14.94 8.97
N THR A 9 -3.73 16.26 8.83
CA THR A 9 -3.94 16.92 7.53
C THR A 9 -2.62 17.27 6.84
N ALA A 10 -1.51 17.32 7.59
CA ALA A 10 -0.18 17.48 7.05
C ALA A 10 0.32 16.18 6.40
N PRO A 11 1.16 16.26 5.35
CA PRO A 11 1.80 15.07 4.80
C PRO A 11 2.71 14.40 5.85
N PRO A 12 2.88 13.07 5.78
CA PRO A 12 3.82 12.37 6.66
C PRO A 12 5.24 12.92 6.48
N PRO A 13 6.12 12.80 7.51
CA PRO A 13 7.52 13.15 7.40
C PRO A 13 8.18 12.52 6.17
N PRO A 14 9.06 13.24 5.43
CA PRO A 14 9.66 12.78 4.18
C PRO A 14 10.82 11.79 4.43
N VAL A 15 10.58 10.79 5.29
CA VAL A 15 11.55 9.75 5.65
C VAL A 15 11.14 8.47 4.93
N SER A 16 12.10 7.85 4.24
CA SER A 16 11.85 6.55 3.59
C SER A 16 11.62 5.49 4.66
N PRO A 17 10.45 4.83 4.70
CA PRO A 17 10.17 3.80 5.69
C PRO A 17 11.16 2.61 5.62
N LYS A 18 11.79 2.38 4.47
CA LYS A 18 12.82 1.35 4.27
C LYS A 18 14.08 1.60 5.12
N LEU A 19 14.36 2.87 5.45
CA LEU A 19 15.48 3.26 6.31
C LEU A 19 15.18 3.02 7.80
N CYS A 20 13.90 3.07 8.18
CA CYS A 20 13.45 2.87 9.56
C CYS A 20 13.12 1.40 9.89
N CYS A 21 12.69 0.63 8.87
CA CYS A 21 12.35 -0.78 9.01
C CYS A 21 13.00 -1.61 7.90
N PRO A 22 14.06 -2.39 8.20
CA PRO A 22 14.77 -3.19 7.18
C PRO A 22 13.92 -4.31 6.57
N PHE A 23 12.76 -4.63 7.16
CA PHE A 23 11.78 -5.57 6.62
C PHE A 23 10.93 -4.99 5.48
N MET A 24 11.05 -3.70 5.19
CA MET A 24 10.30 -2.97 4.15
C MET A 24 11.03 -2.83 2.82
N ASP A 25 12.22 -3.41 2.68
CA ASP A 25 12.93 -3.37 1.42
C ASP A 25 12.15 -4.13 0.34
N GLN A 26 11.41 -3.39 -0.50
CA GLN A 26 10.51 -3.92 -1.53
C GLN A 26 11.20 -4.91 -2.48
N GLY A 27 12.51 -4.74 -2.73
CA GLY A 27 13.28 -5.67 -3.57
C GLY A 27 13.39 -7.09 -3.00
N SER A 28 13.09 -7.26 -1.71
CA SER A 28 13.08 -8.56 -1.01
C SER A 28 11.68 -9.16 -0.85
N VAL A 29 10.63 -8.48 -1.30
CA VAL A 29 9.22 -8.90 -1.08
C VAL A 29 8.38 -8.88 -2.35
N PHE A 30 8.75 -8.06 -3.34
CA PHE A 30 7.99 -7.89 -4.58
C PHE A 30 8.94 -7.84 -5.79
N ASN A 31 8.45 -8.29 -6.95
CA ASN A 31 9.21 -8.22 -8.20
C ASN A 31 9.33 -6.75 -8.68
N GLU A 32 10.47 -6.13 -8.40
CA GLU A 32 10.73 -4.71 -8.68
C GLU A 32 10.59 -4.38 -10.18
N THR A 33 11.04 -5.25 -11.08
CA THR A 33 10.91 -5.03 -12.53
C THR A 33 9.46 -4.93 -12.99
N ILE A 34 8.57 -5.78 -12.47
CA ILE A 34 7.14 -5.70 -12.80
C ILE A 34 6.54 -4.42 -12.21
N TYR A 35 6.91 -4.07 -10.98
CA TYR A 35 6.43 -2.85 -10.35
C TYR A 35 6.85 -1.59 -11.13
N GLU A 36 8.12 -1.47 -11.52
CA GLU A 36 8.65 -0.37 -12.31
C GLU A 36 7.97 -0.27 -13.68
N THR A 37 7.71 -1.40 -14.33
CA THR A 37 6.98 -1.44 -15.60
C THR A 37 5.56 -0.89 -15.45
N CYS A 38 4.85 -1.31 -14.41
CA CYS A 38 3.52 -0.79 -14.13
C CYS A 38 3.56 0.68 -13.72
N TRP A 39 4.52 1.10 -12.90
CA TRP A 39 4.68 2.49 -12.49
C TRP A 39 4.95 3.41 -13.70
N GLY A 40 5.85 3.02 -14.60
CA GLY A 40 6.18 3.79 -15.79
C GLY A 40 4.99 4.07 -16.70
N ARG A 41 3.99 3.18 -16.72
CA ARG A 41 2.74 3.36 -17.48
C ARG A 41 1.84 4.46 -16.93
N TYR A 42 1.92 4.74 -15.62
CA TYR A 42 1.04 5.70 -14.95
C TYR A 42 1.76 6.94 -14.41
N ALA A 43 3.10 6.99 -14.51
CA ALA A 43 3.93 8.07 -13.99
C ALA A 43 3.70 9.43 -14.67
N GLU A 44 3.14 9.44 -15.89
CA GLU A 44 2.83 10.68 -16.62
C GLU A 44 1.55 11.38 -16.14
N PHE A 45 0.67 10.66 -15.43
CA PHE A 45 -0.57 11.22 -14.92
C PHE A 45 -0.35 12.00 -13.62
N PRO A 46 -1.10 13.09 -13.38
CA PRO A 46 -1.01 13.84 -12.14
C PRO A 46 -1.45 12.97 -10.96
N MET A 47 -0.63 12.91 -9.91
CA MET A 47 -0.88 12.15 -8.68
C MET A 47 -1.95 12.83 -7.82
N VAL A 48 -3.21 12.72 -8.25
CA VAL A 48 -4.37 13.28 -7.56
C VAL A 48 -5.08 12.21 -6.72
N PRO A 49 -5.49 12.55 -5.48
CA PRO A 49 -6.35 11.65 -4.71
C PRO A 49 -7.75 11.61 -5.31
N ILE A 50 -8.33 10.42 -5.39
CA ILE A 50 -9.72 10.23 -5.83
C ILE A 50 -10.65 10.30 -4.62
N PRO A 51 -11.78 11.02 -4.68
CA PRO A 51 -12.72 11.10 -3.56
C PRO A 51 -13.17 9.72 -3.06
N GLY A 52 -12.83 9.40 -1.81
CA GLY A 52 -13.14 8.12 -1.20
C GLY A 52 -12.29 6.95 -1.67
N GLY A 53 -11.30 7.16 -2.53
CA GLY A 53 -10.27 6.17 -2.91
C GLY A 53 -8.84 6.63 -2.68
N GLY A 54 -8.64 7.90 -2.30
CA GLY A 54 -7.33 8.52 -2.05
C GLY A 54 -6.37 8.33 -3.22
N LEU A 55 -5.08 8.27 -2.93
CA LEU A 55 -4.06 7.96 -3.93
C LEU A 55 -4.21 6.52 -4.49
N SER A 56 -4.83 5.63 -3.72
CA SER A 56 -5.06 4.24 -4.10
C SER A 56 -6.06 4.07 -5.23
N GLY A 57 -6.94 5.04 -5.49
CA GLY A 57 -7.85 5.02 -6.65
C GLY A 57 -7.31 5.74 -7.90
N GLY A 58 -6.27 6.56 -7.74
CA GLY A 58 -5.67 7.37 -8.81
C GLY A 58 -4.57 6.64 -9.58
N PRO A 59 -3.66 7.37 -10.26
CA PRO A 59 -2.57 6.76 -11.04
C PRO A 59 -1.68 5.79 -10.25
N ALA A 60 -1.36 6.10 -8.98
CA ALA A 60 -0.62 5.18 -8.12
C ALA A 60 -1.41 3.89 -7.82
N GLY A 61 -2.72 4.02 -7.66
CA GLY A 61 -3.67 2.90 -7.61
C GLY A 61 -3.66 2.03 -8.86
N CYS A 62 -3.65 2.66 -10.02
CA CYS A 62 -3.56 1.97 -11.31
C CYS A 62 -2.25 1.20 -11.49
N ALA A 63 -1.12 1.79 -11.06
CA ALA A 63 0.16 1.09 -11.06
C ALA A 63 0.11 -0.14 -10.15
N ALA A 64 -0.50 -0.02 -8.96
CA ALA A 64 -0.72 -1.15 -8.05
C ALA A 64 -1.65 -2.22 -8.66
N GLU A 65 -2.74 -1.82 -9.31
CA GLU A 65 -3.67 -2.75 -9.97
C GLU A 65 -2.99 -3.51 -11.12
N CYS A 66 -2.20 -2.83 -11.94
CA CYS A 66 -1.37 -3.43 -12.97
C CYS A 66 -0.42 -4.48 -12.36
N PHE A 67 0.28 -4.13 -11.28
CA PHE A 67 1.22 -5.04 -10.62
C PHE A 67 0.51 -6.28 -10.07
N PHE A 68 -0.61 -6.09 -9.35
CA PHE A 68 -1.39 -7.19 -8.78
C PHE A 68 -1.97 -8.10 -9.87
N SER A 69 -2.40 -7.52 -10.99
CA SER A 69 -2.91 -8.28 -12.13
C SER A 69 -1.81 -9.10 -12.81
N ALA A 70 -0.61 -8.52 -12.99
CA ALA A 70 0.52 -9.20 -13.61
C ALA A 70 1.04 -10.41 -12.82
N LEU A 71 0.73 -10.48 -11.52
CA LEU A 71 1.12 -11.56 -10.62
C LEU A 71 -0.05 -12.47 -10.22
N ASP A 72 -1.22 -12.33 -10.85
CA ASP A 72 -2.43 -13.09 -10.54
C ASP A 72 -2.87 -12.99 -9.05
N PHE A 73 -2.69 -11.82 -8.43
CA PHE A 73 -3.10 -11.55 -7.06
C PHE A 73 -4.56 -11.10 -6.94
N LEU A 74 -5.28 -10.97 -8.05
CA LEU A 74 -6.66 -10.51 -8.09
C LEU A 74 -7.61 -11.65 -8.45
N ILE A 75 -8.70 -11.75 -7.68
CA ILE A 75 -9.81 -12.67 -7.94
C ILE A 75 -11.00 -11.85 -8.44
N PRO A 76 -11.25 -11.81 -9.76
CA PRO A 76 -12.41 -11.11 -10.30
C PRO A 76 -13.70 -11.82 -9.86
N ARG A 77 -14.66 -11.05 -9.36
CA ARG A 77 -16.05 -11.47 -9.15
C ARG A 77 -16.97 -10.62 -10.04
N PRO A 78 -18.22 -11.04 -10.28
CA PRO A 78 -19.12 -10.28 -11.14
C PRO A 78 -19.35 -8.82 -10.72
N GLN A 79 -19.23 -8.51 -9.42
CA GLN A 79 -19.57 -7.17 -8.89
C GLN A 79 -18.40 -6.43 -8.22
N TYR A 80 -17.30 -7.13 -7.92
CA TYR A 80 -16.13 -6.56 -7.25
C TYR A 80 -14.92 -7.46 -7.49
N THR A 81 -13.73 -6.98 -7.14
CA THR A 81 -12.49 -7.76 -7.18
C THR A 81 -12.01 -8.00 -5.77
N LEU A 82 -11.48 -9.19 -5.49
CA LEU A 82 -10.81 -9.50 -4.22
C LEU A 82 -9.31 -9.66 -4.45
N VAL A 83 -8.53 -9.52 -3.38
CA VAL A 83 -7.11 -9.89 -3.36
C VAL A 83 -6.96 -11.33 -2.88
N ASP A 84 -6.16 -12.11 -3.59
CA ASP A 84 -5.80 -13.49 -3.26
C ASP A 84 -4.60 -13.53 -2.31
N PHE A 85 -4.88 -13.67 -1.00
CA PHE A 85 -3.84 -13.87 0.01
C PHE A 85 -2.94 -15.06 -0.31
N TYR A 86 -3.49 -16.19 -0.79
CA TYR A 86 -2.71 -17.39 -1.03
C TYR A 86 -1.80 -17.26 -2.25
N ALA A 87 -2.21 -16.51 -3.28
CA ALA A 87 -1.34 -16.18 -4.40
C ALA A 87 -0.17 -15.30 -3.95
N MET A 88 -0.45 -14.25 -3.17
CA MET A 88 0.58 -13.39 -2.59
C MET A 88 1.54 -14.18 -1.68
N ASP A 89 1.01 -15.01 -0.78
CA ASP A 89 1.80 -15.84 0.15
C ASP A 89 2.72 -16.80 -0.60
N ARG A 90 2.22 -17.46 -1.66
CA ARG A 90 3.04 -18.33 -2.52
C ARG A 90 4.17 -17.55 -3.21
N HIS A 91 3.87 -16.35 -3.72
CA HIS A 91 4.86 -15.51 -4.39
C HIS A 91 5.96 -15.07 -3.42
N VAL A 92 5.57 -14.49 -2.28
CA VAL A 92 6.51 -13.99 -1.26
C VAL A 92 7.35 -15.13 -0.67
N LYS A 93 6.76 -16.30 -0.42
CA LYS A 93 7.51 -17.48 0.05
C LYS A 93 8.64 -17.90 -0.91
N GLY A 94 8.51 -17.61 -2.20
CA GLY A 94 9.52 -17.91 -3.21
C GLY A 94 10.70 -16.92 -3.25
N ILE A 95 10.58 -15.75 -2.63
CA ILE A 95 11.55 -14.64 -2.78
C ILE A 95 12.01 -14.01 -1.47
N ALA A 96 11.20 -14.05 -0.41
CA ALA A 96 11.54 -13.43 0.87
C ALA A 96 12.53 -14.28 1.66
N ALA A 97 13.48 -13.62 2.34
CA ALA A 97 14.34 -14.26 3.31
C ALA A 97 13.51 -14.85 4.47
N GLU A 98 13.94 -16.01 4.97
CA GLU A 98 13.19 -16.81 5.95
C GLU A 98 12.90 -16.04 7.25
N ASP A 99 13.83 -15.19 7.67
CA ASP A 99 13.72 -14.32 8.85
C ASP A 99 12.69 -13.18 8.68
N ARG A 100 12.33 -12.82 7.45
CA ARG A 100 11.37 -11.76 7.12
C ARG A 100 10.00 -12.28 6.76
N TYR A 101 9.93 -13.49 6.22
CA TYR A 101 8.70 -14.08 5.67
C TYR A 101 7.54 -14.06 6.66
N GLY A 102 7.78 -14.41 7.92
CA GLY A 102 6.73 -14.45 8.95
C GLY A 102 6.04 -13.10 9.14
N PHE A 103 6.82 -12.03 9.27
CA PHE A 103 6.32 -10.66 9.43
C PHE A 103 5.58 -10.17 8.19
N VAL A 104 6.14 -10.40 7.00
CA VAL A 104 5.51 -10.01 5.73
C VAL A 104 4.20 -10.75 5.53
N ARG A 105 4.15 -12.05 5.85
CA ARG A 105 2.93 -12.87 5.77
C ARG A 105 1.84 -12.35 6.69
N GLU A 106 2.16 -11.95 7.91
CA GLU A 106 1.21 -11.37 8.85
C GLU A 106 0.64 -10.04 8.31
N ALA A 107 1.51 -9.15 7.83
CA ALA A 107 1.12 -7.89 7.20
C ALA A 107 0.20 -8.13 5.98
N MET A 108 0.54 -9.08 5.10
CA MET A 108 -0.31 -9.48 3.98
C MET A 108 -1.67 -9.99 4.45
N GLN A 109 -1.69 -10.89 5.44
CA GLN A 109 -2.94 -11.48 5.92
C GLN A 109 -3.88 -10.42 6.48
N TYR A 110 -3.35 -9.48 7.27
CA TYR A 110 -4.11 -8.34 7.80
C TYR A 110 -4.63 -7.45 6.67
N CYS A 111 -3.75 -7.00 5.78
CA CYS A 111 -4.10 -6.03 4.75
C CYS A 111 -5.02 -6.59 3.67
N VAL A 112 -4.84 -7.86 3.27
CA VAL A 112 -5.76 -8.53 2.35
C VAL A 112 -7.15 -8.67 2.95
N ASN A 113 -7.25 -9.01 4.24
CA ASN A 113 -8.55 -9.06 4.92
C ASN A 113 -9.23 -7.68 4.93
N GLU A 114 -8.50 -6.64 5.32
CA GLU A 114 -9.02 -5.27 5.34
C GLU A 114 -9.44 -4.78 3.93
N ALA A 115 -8.65 -5.12 2.90
CA ALA A 115 -8.93 -4.78 1.52
C ALA A 115 -10.20 -5.48 1.01
N ASN A 116 -10.32 -6.79 1.28
CA ASN A 116 -11.44 -7.61 0.84
C ASN A 116 -12.76 -7.22 1.52
N VAL A 117 -12.72 -6.81 2.80
CA VAL A 117 -13.89 -6.24 3.49
C VAL A 117 -14.39 -4.97 2.79
N ARG A 118 -13.49 -4.16 2.23
CA ARG A 118 -13.80 -2.90 1.53
C ARG A 118 -14.05 -3.07 0.03
N ALA A 119 -13.87 -4.27 -0.52
CA ALA A 119 -13.99 -4.53 -1.96
C ALA A 119 -15.29 -4.01 -2.61
N PRO A 120 -16.48 -4.09 -1.98
CA PRO A 120 -17.69 -3.52 -2.55
C PRO A 120 -17.59 -1.99 -2.72
N ILE A 121 -17.06 -1.29 -1.71
CA ILE A 121 -16.89 0.18 -1.73
C ILE A 121 -15.87 0.57 -2.80
N PHE A 122 -14.77 -0.18 -2.91
CA PHE A 122 -13.76 0.04 -3.95
C PHE A 122 -14.30 -0.15 -5.37
N ALA A 123 -15.19 -1.13 -5.57
CA ALA A 123 -15.88 -1.31 -6.85
C ALA A 123 -16.82 -0.14 -7.18
N GLU A 124 -17.46 0.48 -6.19
CA GLU A 124 -18.26 1.69 -6.41
C GLU A 124 -17.39 2.89 -6.80
N ILE A 125 -16.23 3.07 -6.17
CA ILE A 125 -15.28 4.15 -6.49
C ILE A 125 -14.75 4.02 -7.92
N GLN A 126 -14.39 2.80 -8.32
CA GLN A 126 -13.93 2.50 -9.68
C GLN A 126 -14.96 2.91 -10.75
N ARG A 127 -16.26 2.79 -10.45
CA ARG A 127 -17.35 3.13 -11.39
C ARG A 127 -17.68 4.63 -11.44
N ARG A 128 -17.06 5.46 -10.60
CA ARG A 128 -17.28 6.91 -10.61
C ARG A 128 -16.67 7.52 -11.88
N PRO A 129 -17.12 8.72 -12.28
CA PRO A 129 -16.49 9.46 -13.38
C PRO A 129 -14.98 9.61 -13.15
N ALA A 130 -14.21 9.50 -14.23
CA ALA A 130 -12.78 9.72 -14.21
C ALA A 130 -12.46 11.12 -13.65
N VAL A 131 -11.52 11.17 -12.70
CA VAL A 131 -11.03 12.44 -12.13
C VAL A 131 -9.84 12.99 -12.93
N VAL A 132 -9.10 12.10 -13.60
CA VAL A 132 -7.95 12.43 -14.44
C VAL A 132 -8.34 12.27 -15.91
N GLU A 133 -8.11 13.30 -16.70
CA GLU A 133 -8.38 13.23 -18.14
C GLU A 133 -7.51 12.14 -18.80
N GLY A 134 -8.14 11.27 -19.60
CA GLY A 134 -7.46 10.18 -20.28
C GLY A 134 -7.15 8.95 -19.41
N LEU A 135 -7.60 8.90 -18.15
CA LEU A 135 -7.41 7.76 -17.26
C LEU A 135 -8.71 7.41 -16.52
N ASP A 136 -9.25 6.24 -16.81
CA ASP A 136 -10.35 5.67 -16.01
C ASP A 136 -9.88 5.40 -14.57
N ASN A 137 -10.80 5.53 -13.61
CA ASN A 137 -10.49 5.23 -12.22
C ASN A 137 -10.15 3.74 -12.08
N CYS A 138 -9.03 3.43 -11.43
CA CYS A 138 -8.67 2.06 -11.12
C CYS A 138 -9.35 1.62 -9.82
N ASN A 139 -9.45 0.31 -9.63
CA ASN A 139 -9.96 -0.27 -8.41
C ASN A 139 -8.98 0.03 -7.26
N PRO A 140 -9.41 0.72 -6.18
CA PRO A 140 -8.49 1.07 -5.12
C PRO A 140 -7.90 -0.09 -4.32
N ILE A 141 -8.41 -1.31 -4.50
CA ILE A 141 -8.09 -2.46 -3.65
C ILE A 141 -6.59 -2.81 -3.65
N SER A 142 -5.91 -2.71 -4.79
CA SER A 142 -4.48 -3.03 -4.91
C SER A 142 -3.62 -1.95 -4.26
N GLY A 143 -3.92 -0.68 -4.56
CA GLY A 143 -3.24 0.46 -3.94
C GLY A 143 -3.43 0.48 -2.42
N PHE A 144 -4.65 0.18 -1.95
CA PHE A 144 -4.97 0.07 -0.53
C PHE A 144 -4.15 -1.04 0.12
N THR A 145 -4.10 -2.24 -0.48
CA THR A 145 -3.35 -3.37 0.07
C THR A 145 -1.87 -3.02 0.24
N PHE A 146 -1.24 -2.42 -0.79
CA PHE A 146 0.15 -1.99 -0.72
C PHE A 146 0.39 -0.94 0.36
N SER A 147 -0.42 0.11 0.39
CA SER A 147 -0.28 1.19 1.38
C SER A 147 -0.53 0.68 2.80
N CYS A 148 -1.51 -0.21 2.99
CA CYS A 148 -1.76 -0.88 4.26
C CYS A 148 -0.53 -1.66 4.73
N MET A 149 0.12 -2.43 3.84
CA MET A 149 1.31 -3.20 4.21
C MET A 149 2.46 -2.29 4.64
N HIS A 150 2.66 -1.16 3.95
CA HIS A 150 3.66 -0.17 4.36
C HIS A 150 3.38 0.39 5.76
N VAL A 151 2.12 0.78 6.04
CA VAL A 151 1.75 1.30 7.35
C VAL A 151 1.83 0.24 8.44
N TYR A 152 1.40 -0.99 8.15
CA TYR A 152 1.53 -2.12 9.07
C TYR A 152 2.99 -2.30 9.46
N ALA A 153 3.88 -2.30 8.47
CA ALA A 153 5.29 -2.52 8.71
C ALA A 153 5.95 -1.38 9.49
N ILE A 154 5.54 -0.13 9.25
CA ILE A 154 5.98 1.01 10.06
C ILE A 154 5.59 0.81 11.52
N ARG A 155 4.31 0.51 11.79
CA ARG A 155 3.78 0.41 13.16
C ARG A 155 4.28 -0.80 13.94
N ASN A 156 4.64 -1.89 13.25
CA ASN A 156 4.90 -3.18 13.89
C ASN A 156 6.33 -3.70 13.65
N CYS A 157 7.23 -2.88 13.11
CA CYS A 157 8.57 -3.37 12.76
C CYS A 157 9.31 -3.94 13.99
N PRO A 158 9.70 -5.23 13.98
CA PRO A 158 10.35 -5.84 15.14
C PRO A 158 11.75 -5.29 15.38
N ASN A 159 12.41 -4.79 14.33
CA ASN A 159 13.71 -4.11 14.40
C ASN A 159 13.55 -2.66 13.91
N TRP A 160 12.63 -1.91 14.52
CA TRP A 160 12.58 -0.47 14.28
C TRP A 160 13.90 0.15 14.69
N THR A 161 14.56 0.87 13.79
CA THR A 161 15.85 1.51 14.06
C THR A 161 15.65 3.02 14.13
N PRO A 162 15.22 3.57 15.28
CA PRO A 162 14.93 4.99 15.43
C PRO A 162 16.18 5.85 15.22
N ASP A 163 17.36 5.30 15.52
CA ASP A 163 18.66 5.98 15.41
C ASP A 163 19.33 5.85 14.02
N ALA A 164 18.72 5.14 13.06
CA ALA A 164 19.36 4.91 11.75
C ALA A 164 19.30 6.16 10.85
N THR A 165 18.28 7.00 11.00
CA THR A 165 18.10 8.26 10.27
C THR A 165 17.20 9.23 11.04
N GLU A 166 17.48 10.53 10.91
CA GLU A 166 16.63 11.61 11.45
C GLU A 166 15.18 11.47 10.94
N GLY A 167 14.20 11.49 11.85
CA GLY A 167 12.76 11.49 11.53
C GLY A 167 12.05 10.13 11.51
N CYS A 168 12.69 9.01 11.85
CA CYS A 168 11.98 7.72 12.00
C CYS A 168 10.94 7.77 13.13
N ASP A 169 11.27 8.31 14.30
CA ASP A 169 10.30 8.42 15.40
C ASP A 169 9.11 9.30 15.04
N GLU A 170 9.34 10.40 14.34
CA GLU A 170 8.27 11.28 13.85
C GLU A 170 7.35 10.56 12.85
N LEU A 171 7.93 9.71 11.99
CA LEU A 171 7.16 8.89 11.05
C LEU A 171 6.31 7.85 11.79
N LEU A 172 6.88 7.18 12.79
CA LEU A 172 6.16 6.21 13.61
C LEU A 172 5.03 6.88 14.39
N ASP A 173 5.30 8.01 15.04
CA ASP A 173 4.32 8.79 15.79
C ASP A 173 3.20 9.31 14.88
N PHE A 174 3.54 9.79 13.67
CA PHE A 174 2.55 10.17 12.67
C PHE A 174 1.60 9.03 12.38
N TYR A 175 2.13 7.86 12.02
CA TYR A 175 1.27 6.73 11.69
C TYR A 175 0.58 6.12 12.91
N ASN A 176 1.08 6.27 14.13
CA ASN A 176 0.37 5.80 15.33
C ASN A 176 -0.81 6.68 15.71
N GLN A 177 -0.69 8.00 15.52
CA GLN A 177 -1.72 8.96 15.89
C GLN A 177 -2.70 9.25 14.75
N CYS A 178 -2.25 9.18 13.51
CA CYS A 178 -3.08 9.41 12.34
C CYS A 178 -3.65 8.10 11.81
N PRO A 179 -4.98 8.01 11.64
CA PRO A 179 -5.58 6.86 10.99
C PRO A 179 -4.99 6.72 9.58
N PHE A 180 -4.70 5.49 9.17
CA PHE A 180 -4.43 5.21 7.78
C PHE A 180 -5.70 5.53 7.00
N ASN A 181 -5.73 6.74 6.43
CA ASN A 181 -6.88 7.23 5.71
C ASN A 181 -6.55 7.16 4.21
N PRO A 182 -6.94 6.07 3.52
CA PRO A 182 -6.82 5.98 2.07
C PRO A 182 -7.89 6.82 1.35
N TYR A 183 -8.53 7.80 2.01
CA TYR A 183 -9.73 8.49 1.55
C TYR A 183 -9.55 10.00 1.44
#